data_AF-A0A5D2P081-F1
#
_entry.id   AF-A0A5D2P081-F1
#
_cell.length_a   1.000
_cell.length_b   1.000
_cell.length_c   1.000
_cell.angle_alpha   90.00
_cell.angle_beta   90.00
_cell.angle_gamma   90.00
#
_symmetry.space_group_name_H-M   'P 1'
#
loop_
_entity.id
_entity.type
_entity.pdbx_description
1 polymer ?
#
loop_
_entity_poly.entity_id
_entity_poly.type
_entity_poly.pdbx_seq_one_letter_code
_entity_poly.pdbx_strand_id
1 'polypeptide(L)'
;MENLKALSFLDLSSNKLIGPIPSQIGNCSVLEGLYLSNNHITGSIPFEVFTCPHHTLDLSHNFIEGEIPHHFHNDLYLNDLDLSHNNLTGMIPESFWFLETLNLSYNSLEGPIPEYLSYKFSSDSFWGNKYLCGNLPDFSPCPSKSSNKLKIVEIILPVLFFLAFMALGVLLFLRSRAKDNIPEPNVTKNGDLFSILNFDGRIAFEDIIEATNDFDIRYCIGTGGYGSVYRAQLPSGKIVALKKLHRREAEVLAFDKSFKNEAKILSEIRYKNIVKLHGFCLHNRCMFLIYEYMARGSLFCVLAYDNEAMELDWIKRVKIIKDTACALSYLHHDCHPPIVHRDISSNNILLNSNLEACVSDFGTARLIDPDSSNQTMLVGTYGYIAPELAYTMVVTEKCDVYSFGVLALETLMGKHPCELLVSLSASFSKNIMLSDILDPRLSLPSDRRVAKDIVFAATVAFACLRSNPKFRPTMKCASQEFRSRKRPVADRLQAISLLQLKEHDLYMDDEAKIQSQKSGEIVELHASSST
;
A
#
# COMPACT_ATOMS: atom_id res chain seq x y z
N MET A 1 -26.93 11.48 -23.32
CA MET A 1 -26.89 10.77 -22.03
C MET A 1 -26.84 11.71 -20.81
N GLU A 2 -26.36 12.95 -20.93
CA GLU A 2 -26.18 13.88 -19.78
C GLU A 2 -27.39 14.14 -18.88
N ASN A 3 -28.63 13.94 -19.34
CA ASN A 3 -29.85 14.17 -18.56
C ASN A 3 -30.65 12.89 -18.23
N LEU A 4 -30.13 11.70 -18.53
CA LEU A 4 -30.86 10.44 -18.38
C LEU A 4 -30.62 9.78 -17.00
N LYS A 5 -30.73 10.58 -15.92
CA LYS A 5 -30.43 10.14 -14.54
C LYS A 5 -31.39 9.09 -13.96
N ALA A 6 -32.52 8.87 -14.62
CA ALA A 6 -33.54 7.89 -14.22
C ALA A 6 -33.53 6.64 -15.12
N LEU A 7 -32.60 6.53 -16.07
CA LEU A 7 -32.55 5.40 -17.00
C LEU A 7 -32.01 4.16 -16.27
N SER A 8 -32.86 3.15 -16.10
CA SER A 8 -32.52 1.88 -15.46
C SER A 8 -32.16 0.77 -16.45
N PHE A 9 -32.77 0.74 -17.63
CA PHE A 9 -32.45 -0.25 -18.65
C PHE A 9 -32.27 0.43 -20.01
N LEU A 10 -31.19 0.08 -20.71
CA LEU A 10 -30.91 0.52 -22.06
C LEU A 10 -30.51 -0.67 -22.93
N ASP A 11 -31.41 -1.07 -23.83
CA ASP A 11 -31.14 -2.06 -24.85
C ASP A 11 -31.13 -1.39 -26.23
N LEU A 12 -29.95 -1.37 -26.84
CA LEU A 12 -29.71 -0.92 -28.21
C LEU A 12 -29.06 -2.03 -29.04
N SER A 13 -29.21 -3.29 -28.62
CA SER A 13 -28.65 -4.44 -29.32
C SER A 13 -29.23 -4.59 -30.73
N SER A 14 -28.51 -5.30 -31.60
CA SER A 14 -28.94 -5.63 -32.97
C SER A 14 -29.28 -4.42 -33.84
N ASN A 15 -28.44 -3.38 -33.77
CA ASN A 15 -28.56 -2.17 -34.58
C ASN A 15 -27.35 -1.99 -35.49
N LYS A 16 -27.23 -0.81 -36.10
CA LYS A 16 -26.08 -0.42 -36.94
C LYS A 16 -25.31 0.74 -36.32
N LEU A 17 -25.27 0.81 -34.98
CA LEU A 17 -24.58 1.89 -34.29
C LEU A 17 -23.08 1.83 -34.60
N ILE A 18 -22.50 2.99 -34.92
CA ILE A 18 -21.09 3.17 -35.25
C ILE A 18 -20.46 4.20 -34.30
N GLY A 19 -19.13 4.15 -34.16
CA GLY A 19 -18.38 5.05 -33.29
C GLY A 19 -18.20 4.51 -31.87
N PRO A 20 -17.52 5.25 -30.98
CA PRO A 20 -17.18 4.79 -29.65
C PRO A 20 -18.32 4.90 -28.64
N ILE A 21 -18.20 4.11 -27.57
CA ILE A 21 -19.04 4.25 -26.38
C ILE A 21 -18.71 5.60 -25.73
N PRO A 22 -19.70 6.51 -25.55
CA PRO A 22 -19.46 7.79 -24.91
C PRO A 22 -19.19 7.62 -23.41
N SER A 23 -18.15 8.25 -22.87
CA SER A 23 -17.85 8.22 -21.42
C SER A 23 -18.97 8.79 -20.55
N GLN A 24 -19.84 9.62 -21.13
CA GLN A 24 -21.02 10.19 -20.47
C GLN A 24 -22.05 9.13 -20.04
N ILE A 25 -21.91 7.86 -20.45
CA ILE A 25 -22.71 6.74 -19.91
C ILE A 25 -22.57 6.62 -18.39
N GLY A 26 -21.39 6.97 -17.83
CA GLY A 26 -21.14 6.97 -16.39
C GLY A 26 -22.06 7.90 -15.59
N ASN A 27 -22.75 8.84 -16.23
CA ASN A 27 -23.71 9.73 -15.58
C ASN A 27 -25.07 9.06 -15.28
N CYS A 28 -25.31 7.85 -15.78
CA CYS A 28 -26.52 7.09 -15.53
C CYS A 28 -26.41 6.30 -14.22
N SER A 29 -26.67 6.98 -13.09
CA SER A 29 -26.43 6.46 -11.73
C SER A 29 -27.37 5.34 -11.26
N VAL A 30 -28.36 4.96 -12.06
CA VAL A 30 -29.36 3.92 -11.72
C VAL A 30 -29.48 2.86 -12.83
N LEU A 31 -28.55 2.84 -13.77
CA LEU A 31 -28.58 1.92 -14.90
C LEU A 31 -28.24 0.50 -14.45
N GLU A 32 -29.22 -0.38 -14.48
CA GLU A 32 -29.19 -1.80 -14.09
C GLU A 32 -28.86 -2.73 -15.26
N GLY A 33 -29.14 -2.34 -16.50
CA GLY A 33 -28.85 -3.17 -17.68
C GLY A 33 -28.44 -2.36 -18.90
N LEU A 34 -27.31 -2.71 -19.50
CA LEU A 34 -26.79 -2.10 -20.73
C LEU A 34 -26.49 -3.17 -21.77
N TYR A 35 -27.30 -3.19 -22.85
CA TYR A 35 -27.15 -4.14 -23.96
C TYR A 35 -26.84 -3.36 -25.24
N LEU A 36 -25.61 -3.50 -25.73
CA LEU A 36 -25.12 -2.87 -26.97
C LEU A 36 -24.66 -3.90 -28.00
N SER A 37 -24.99 -5.17 -27.80
CA SER A 37 -24.48 -6.25 -28.64
C SER A 37 -24.96 -6.19 -30.09
N ASN A 38 -24.23 -6.83 -31.00
CA ASN A 38 -24.58 -6.88 -32.43
C ASN A 38 -24.73 -5.48 -33.05
N ASN A 39 -23.65 -4.70 -32.97
CA ASN A 39 -23.54 -3.38 -33.57
C ASN A 39 -22.17 -3.25 -34.28
N HIS A 40 -21.80 -2.03 -34.69
CA HIS A 40 -20.50 -1.72 -35.29
C HIS A 40 -19.74 -0.70 -34.43
N ILE A 41 -19.83 -0.82 -33.09
CA ILE A 41 -19.16 0.07 -32.14
C ILE A 41 -17.64 -0.14 -32.22
N THR A 42 -16.87 0.95 -32.21
CA THR A 42 -15.41 0.97 -32.40
C THR A 42 -14.72 1.71 -31.26
N GLY A 43 -13.38 1.62 -31.13
CA GLY A 43 -12.64 2.30 -30.06
C GLY A 43 -12.67 1.54 -28.73
N SER A 44 -12.10 2.12 -27.68
CA SER A 44 -11.95 1.45 -26.37
C SER A 44 -13.18 1.54 -25.47
N ILE A 45 -13.29 0.58 -24.54
CA ILE A 45 -14.28 0.64 -23.47
C ILE A 45 -13.87 1.75 -22.48
N PRO A 46 -14.63 2.85 -22.36
CA PRO A 46 -14.33 3.88 -21.37
C PRO A 46 -14.57 3.32 -19.97
N PHE A 47 -13.70 3.67 -19.01
CA PHE A 47 -13.79 3.13 -17.65
C PHE A 47 -15.12 3.50 -16.97
N GLU A 48 -15.74 4.62 -17.38
CA GLU A 48 -17.03 5.11 -16.91
C GLU A 48 -18.19 4.14 -17.18
N VAL A 49 -18.06 3.21 -18.14
CA VAL A 49 -19.03 2.11 -18.31
C VAL A 49 -19.10 1.29 -17.02
N PHE A 50 -17.97 1.04 -16.37
CA PHE A 50 -17.89 0.25 -15.14
C PHE A 50 -18.18 1.05 -13.86
N THR A 51 -18.56 2.34 -13.95
CA THR A 51 -18.95 3.13 -12.77
C THR A 51 -20.46 3.14 -12.52
N CYS A 52 -21.26 2.63 -13.45
CA CYS A 52 -22.70 2.47 -13.29
C CYS A 52 -23.04 1.19 -12.52
N PRO A 53 -24.15 1.16 -11.75
CA PRO A 53 -24.55 -0.02 -10.97
C PRO A 53 -25.32 -1.03 -11.83
N HIS A 54 -24.81 -1.40 -13.00
CA HIS A 54 -25.48 -2.40 -13.84
C HIS A 54 -25.27 -3.80 -13.30
N HIS A 55 -26.30 -4.63 -13.41
CA HIS A 55 -26.27 -6.08 -13.17
C HIS A 55 -25.79 -6.83 -14.40
N THR A 56 -26.14 -6.34 -15.59
CA THR A 56 -25.78 -6.98 -16.87
C THR A 56 -25.19 -5.96 -17.84
N LEU A 57 -24.02 -6.29 -18.37
CA LEU A 57 -23.32 -5.54 -19.42
C LEU A 57 -23.01 -6.47 -20.59
N ASP A 58 -23.69 -6.25 -21.72
CA ASP A 58 -23.45 -6.99 -22.96
C ASP A 58 -22.96 -6.05 -24.06
N LEU A 59 -21.67 -6.14 -24.37
CA LEU A 59 -21.00 -5.41 -25.44
C LEU A 59 -20.58 -6.33 -26.61
N SER A 60 -21.08 -7.57 -26.63
CA SER A 60 -20.63 -8.60 -27.55
C SER A 60 -20.90 -8.26 -29.02
N HIS A 61 -20.18 -8.89 -29.95
CA HIS A 61 -20.41 -8.74 -31.40
C HIS A 61 -20.33 -7.26 -31.86
N ASN A 62 -19.16 -6.66 -31.64
CA ASN A 62 -18.83 -5.30 -32.06
C ASN A 62 -17.37 -5.26 -32.59
N PHE A 63 -16.83 -4.06 -32.84
CA PHE A 63 -15.45 -3.83 -33.25
C PHE A 63 -14.66 -3.07 -32.18
N ILE A 64 -14.96 -3.30 -30.89
CA ILE A 64 -14.31 -2.63 -29.76
C ILE A 64 -12.86 -3.09 -29.67
N GLU A 65 -11.94 -2.15 -29.47
CA GLU A 65 -10.49 -2.38 -29.47
C GLU A 65 -9.81 -1.84 -28.20
N GLY A 66 -8.55 -2.20 -27.97
CA GLY A 66 -7.81 -1.78 -26.78
C GLY A 66 -8.02 -2.69 -25.57
N GLU A 67 -7.51 -2.28 -24.41
CA GLU A 67 -7.51 -3.09 -23.19
C GLU A 67 -8.84 -3.01 -22.44
N ILE A 68 -9.14 -4.07 -21.69
CA ILE A 68 -10.25 -4.07 -20.72
C ILE A 68 -9.80 -3.24 -19.50
N PRO A 69 -10.51 -2.17 -19.11
CA PRO A 69 -10.13 -1.34 -17.97
C PRO A 69 -9.94 -2.15 -16.68
N HIS A 70 -8.82 -1.92 -15.97
CA HIS A 70 -8.40 -2.71 -14.81
C HIS A 70 -8.80 -2.12 -13.44
N HIS A 71 -9.46 -0.95 -13.42
CA HIS A 71 -9.85 -0.24 -12.20
C HIS A 71 -11.37 -0.19 -12.07
N PHE A 72 -11.94 -1.17 -11.39
CA PHE A 72 -13.34 -1.17 -11.00
C PHE A 72 -13.49 -0.53 -9.61
N HIS A 73 -14.51 0.31 -9.42
CA HIS A 73 -14.87 0.74 -8.06
C HIS A 73 -15.37 -0.48 -7.29
N ASN A 74 -14.97 -0.64 -6.03
CA ASN A 74 -15.18 -1.85 -5.23
C ASN A 74 -16.64 -2.12 -4.80
N ASP A 75 -17.63 -1.50 -5.47
CA ASP A 75 -19.04 -1.48 -5.06
C ASP A 75 -20.00 -1.97 -6.17
N LEU A 76 -19.61 -2.92 -7.02
CA LEU A 76 -20.35 -3.18 -8.26
C LEU A 76 -21.27 -4.41 -8.18
N TYR A 77 -22.55 -4.12 -8.42
CA TYR A 77 -23.70 -5.00 -8.63
C TYR A 77 -23.62 -5.82 -9.94
N LEU A 78 -22.48 -5.79 -10.65
CA LEU A 78 -22.32 -6.45 -11.95
C LEU A 78 -22.19 -7.95 -11.77
N ASN A 79 -23.16 -8.69 -12.32
CA ASN A 79 -23.22 -10.14 -12.26
C ASN A 79 -22.86 -10.75 -13.62
N ASP A 80 -23.31 -10.14 -14.71
CA ASP A 80 -23.21 -10.70 -16.05
C ASP A 80 -22.43 -9.79 -16.99
N LEU A 81 -21.32 -10.31 -17.52
CA LEU A 81 -20.46 -9.58 -18.46
C LEU A 81 -20.22 -10.39 -19.73
N ASP A 82 -20.68 -9.88 -20.86
CA ASP A 82 -20.35 -10.41 -22.19
C ASP A 82 -19.60 -9.38 -23.04
N LEU A 83 -18.32 -9.66 -23.29
CA LEU A 83 -17.43 -8.88 -24.16
C LEU A 83 -17.01 -9.68 -25.41
N SER A 84 -17.66 -10.81 -25.68
CA SER A 84 -17.24 -11.73 -26.73
C SER A 84 -17.36 -11.14 -28.13
N HIS A 85 -16.61 -11.67 -29.10
CA HIS A 85 -16.65 -11.21 -30.49
C HIS A 85 -16.36 -9.71 -30.63
N ASN A 86 -15.18 -9.31 -30.17
CA ASN A 86 -14.61 -7.97 -30.31
C ASN A 86 -13.13 -8.06 -30.71
N ASN A 87 -12.41 -6.93 -30.70
CA ASN A 87 -10.97 -6.87 -30.98
C ASN A 87 -10.17 -6.41 -29.74
N LEU A 88 -10.62 -6.81 -28.54
CA LEU A 88 -9.97 -6.43 -27.27
C LEU A 88 -8.59 -7.08 -27.16
N THR A 89 -7.63 -6.33 -26.61
CA THR A 89 -6.22 -6.73 -26.44
C THR A 89 -5.80 -6.68 -24.97
N GLY A 90 -4.58 -7.12 -24.66
CA GLY A 90 -4.03 -7.06 -23.31
C GLY A 90 -4.45 -8.24 -22.43
N MET A 91 -4.20 -8.11 -21.14
CA MET A 91 -4.42 -9.19 -20.16
C MET A 91 -5.85 -9.19 -19.62
N ILE A 92 -6.33 -10.36 -19.18
CA ILE A 92 -7.60 -10.47 -18.46
C ILE A 92 -7.44 -9.87 -17.06
N PRO A 93 -8.24 -8.86 -16.66
CA PRO A 93 -8.22 -8.32 -15.31
C PRO A 93 -8.54 -9.38 -14.24
N GLU A 94 -7.76 -9.43 -13.16
CA GLU A 94 -8.04 -10.33 -12.02
C GLU A 94 -9.32 -9.97 -11.27
N SER A 95 -9.77 -8.72 -11.41
CA SER A 95 -10.91 -8.16 -10.72
C SER A 95 -12.26 -8.72 -11.15
N PHE A 96 -12.34 -9.63 -12.14
CA PHE A 96 -13.59 -10.30 -12.55
C PHE A 96 -14.05 -11.48 -11.67
N TRP A 97 -13.40 -11.70 -10.54
CA TRP A 97 -13.69 -12.80 -9.63
C TRP A 97 -15.11 -12.77 -9.06
N PHE A 98 -15.76 -11.61 -8.96
CA PHE A 98 -17.10 -11.46 -8.39
C PHE A 98 -18.25 -11.80 -9.36
N LEU A 99 -18.01 -11.78 -10.69
CA LEU A 99 -19.05 -11.99 -11.71
C LEU A 99 -19.70 -13.37 -11.62
N GLU A 100 -21.01 -13.47 -11.82
CA GLU A 100 -21.73 -14.76 -11.93
C GLU A 100 -21.56 -15.37 -13.32
N THR A 101 -21.59 -14.55 -14.38
CA THR A 101 -21.34 -14.96 -15.75
C THR A 101 -20.30 -14.07 -16.42
N LEU A 102 -19.41 -14.68 -17.20
CA LEU A 102 -18.34 -14.01 -17.92
C LEU A 102 -18.16 -14.66 -19.28
N ASN A 103 -18.12 -13.86 -20.35
CA ASN A 103 -17.76 -14.31 -21.68
C ASN A 103 -16.80 -13.31 -22.35
N LEU A 104 -15.57 -13.74 -22.57
CA LEU A 104 -14.47 -12.99 -23.20
C LEU A 104 -14.03 -13.62 -24.53
N SER A 105 -14.79 -14.59 -25.03
CA SER A 105 -14.40 -15.39 -26.20
C SER A 105 -14.29 -14.55 -27.47
N TYR A 106 -13.52 -15.01 -28.44
CA TYR A 106 -13.33 -14.36 -29.75
C TYR A 106 -12.89 -12.89 -29.63
N ASN A 107 -11.74 -12.69 -28.97
CA ASN A 107 -11.01 -11.43 -28.88
C ASN A 107 -9.52 -11.66 -29.22
N SER A 108 -8.68 -10.64 -28.97
CA SER A 108 -7.22 -10.68 -29.12
C SER A 108 -6.50 -10.61 -27.76
N LEU A 109 -7.10 -11.16 -26.70
CA LEU A 109 -6.52 -11.15 -25.35
C LEU A 109 -5.29 -12.07 -25.27
N GLU A 110 -4.36 -11.71 -24.38
CA GLU A 110 -3.07 -12.40 -24.23
C GLU A 110 -2.65 -12.60 -22.77
N GLY A 111 -1.76 -13.57 -22.54
CA GLY A 111 -1.19 -13.85 -21.23
C GLY A 111 -1.94 -14.94 -20.44
N PRO A 112 -1.61 -15.10 -19.15
CA PRO A 112 -2.23 -16.12 -18.32
C PRO A 112 -3.71 -15.82 -18.06
N ILE A 113 -4.57 -16.83 -18.19
CA ILE A 113 -5.93 -16.79 -17.65
C ILE A 113 -5.79 -16.86 -16.12
N PRO A 114 -6.29 -15.86 -15.36
CA PRO A 114 -6.22 -15.87 -13.90
C PRO A 114 -6.79 -17.17 -13.32
N GLU A 115 -6.04 -17.80 -12.41
CA GLU A 115 -6.34 -19.14 -11.89
C GLU A 115 -7.77 -19.23 -11.31
N TYR A 116 -8.21 -18.21 -10.57
CA TYR A 116 -9.56 -18.17 -10.03
C TYR A 116 -10.65 -18.16 -11.12
N LEU A 117 -10.45 -17.40 -12.21
CA LEU A 117 -11.40 -17.36 -13.32
C LEU A 117 -11.45 -18.69 -14.06
N SER A 118 -10.31 -19.39 -14.16
CA SER A 118 -10.24 -20.72 -14.75
C SER A 118 -10.98 -21.80 -13.94
N TYR A 119 -11.14 -21.62 -12.63
CA TYR A 119 -11.96 -22.50 -11.81
C TYR A 119 -13.44 -22.16 -11.85
N LYS A 120 -13.78 -20.88 -12.03
CA LYS A 120 -15.15 -20.38 -11.97
C LYS A 120 -15.89 -20.51 -13.31
N PHE A 121 -15.21 -20.29 -14.43
CA PHE A 121 -15.82 -20.19 -15.77
C PHE A 121 -15.33 -21.30 -16.72
N SER A 122 -16.20 -21.72 -17.65
CA SER A 122 -15.87 -22.72 -18.70
C SER A 122 -14.78 -22.20 -19.65
N SER A 123 -14.03 -23.11 -20.27
CA SER A 123 -13.05 -22.80 -21.34
C SER A 123 -13.69 -22.04 -22.51
N ASP A 124 -14.98 -22.28 -22.76
CA ASP A 124 -15.76 -21.58 -23.79
C ASP A 124 -15.73 -20.05 -23.60
N SER A 125 -15.71 -19.59 -22.35
CA SER A 125 -15.68 -18.17 -21.97
C SER A 125 -14.41 -17.45 -22.44
N PHE A 126 -13.35 -18.20 -22.75
CA PHE A 126 -12.05 -17.65 -23.13
C PHE A 126 -11.66 -18.03 -24.56
N TRP A 127 -12.45 -18.90 -25.21
CA TRP A 127 -12.13 -19.49 -26.51
C TRP A 127 -11.87 -18.44 -27.58
N GLY A 128 -11.06 -18.76 -28.59
CA GLY A 128 -10.82 -17.85 -29.72
C GLY A 128 -9.81 -16.74 -29.46
N ASN A 129 -9.28 -16.60 -28.24
CA ASN A 129 -8.17 -15.72 -27.92
C ASN A 129 -6.82 -16.44 -28.10
N LYS A 130 -6.10 -16.14 -29.17
CA LYS A 130 -4.95 -16.92 -29.65
C LYS A 130 -3.78 -17.02 -28.65
N TYR A 131 -3.56 -16.00 -27.83
CA TYR A 131 -2.38 -15.87 -26.98
C TYR A 131 -2.68 -16.05 -25.49
N LEU A 132 -3.88 -16.51 -25.14
CA LEU A 132 -4.18 -16.92 -23.78
C LEU A 132 -3.54 -18.28 -23.48
N CYS A 133 -3.02 -18.39 -22.26
CA CYS A 133 -2.47 -19.63 -21.73
C CYS A 133 -3.01 -19.88 -20.32
N GLY A 134 -3.10 -21.13 -19.89
CA GLY A 134 -3.68 -21.45 -18.58
C GLY A 134 -3.86 -22.94 -18.38
N ASN A 135 -4.32 -23.31 -17.19
CA ASN A 135 -4.58 -24.70 -16.83
C ASN A 135 -6.05 -25.10 -17.09
N LEU A 136 -6.55 -24.72 -18.28
CA LEU A 136 -7.91 -25.04 -18.74
C LEU A 136 -7.85 -26.11 -19.85
N PRO A 137 -8.89 -26.94 -19.99
CA PRO A 137 -9.09 -27.72 -21.19
C PRO A 137 -8.98 -26.81 -22.43
N ASP A 138 -8.24 -27.28 -23.43
CA ASP A 138 -8.01 -26.59 -24.73
C ASP A 138 -7.09 -25.37 -24.75
N PHE A 139 -6.54 -24.94 -23.60
CA PHE A 139 -5.51 -23.90 -23.55
C PHE A 139 -4.12 -24.51 -23.32
N SER A 140 -3.10 -23.97 -24.00
CA SER A 140 -1.72 -24.40 -23.74
C SER A 140 -1.26 -23.94 -22.36
N PRO A 141 -0.53 -24.77 -21.60
CA PRO A 141 0.09 -24.35 -20.36
C PRO A 141 0.99 -23.14 -20.61
N CYS A 142 0.91 -22.13 -19.74
CA CYS A 142 1.79 -20.98 -19.84
C CYS A 142 3.26 -21.43 -19.78
N PRO A 143 4.16 -20.83 -20.58
CA PRO A 143 5.55 -21.21 -20.60
C PRO A 143 6.18 -21.01 -19.21
N SER A 144 6.34 -22.10 -18.47
CA SER A 144 7.15 -22.13 -17.26
C SER A 144 8.61 -22.05 -17.66
N LYS A 145 9.42 -21.28 -16.92
CA LYS A 145 10.88 -21.33 -17.04
C LYS A 145 11.35 -22.74 -16.66
N SER A 146 11.43 -23.65 -17.62
CA SER A 146 11.86 -25.01 -17.37
C SER A 146 13.37 -25.06 -17.18
N SER A 147 13.79 -25.61 -16.05
CA SER A 147 15.16 -25.91 -15.72
C SER A 147 15.64 -27.10 -16.55
N ASN A 148 16.30 -26.85 -17.68
CA ASN A 148 17.02 -27.88 -18.43
C ASN A 148 18.32 -28.26 -17.70
N LYS A 149 18.22 -29.06 -16.62
CA LYS A 149 19.38 -29.52 -15.84
C LYS A 149 20.09 -30.77 -16.39
N LEU A 150 19.72 -31.33 -17.54
CA LEU A 150 20.24 -32.65 -17.95
C LEU A 150 21.01 -32.72 -19.28
N LYS A 151 21.28 -31.60 -19.96
CA LYS A 151 22.21 -31.58 -21.13
C LYS A 151 23.55 -30.87 -20.88
N ILE A 152 23.72 -30.26 -19.71
CA ILE A 152 24.89 -29.42 -19.39
C ILE A 152 26.10 -30.27 -18.92
N VAL A 153 25.88 -31.49 -18.43
CA VAL A 153 26.95 -32.31 -17.83
C VAL A 153 27.94 -32.86 -18.87
N GLU A 154 27.49 -33.15 -20.10
CA GLU A 154 28.37 -33.67 -21.18
C GLU A 154 29.30 -32.59 -21.77
N ILE A 155 28.95 -31.31 -21.65
CA ILE A 155 29.75 -30.19 -22.19
C ILE A 155 30.67 -29.61 -21.11
N ILE A 156 30.25 -29.62 -19.84
CA ILE A 156 31.02 -29.04 -18.74
C ILE A 156 32.29 -29.85 -18.43
N LEU A 157 32.26 -31.18 -18.54
CA LEU A 157 33.40 -32.02 -18.15
C LEU A 157 34.65 -31.80 -19.03
N PRO A 158 34.54 -31.75 -20.38
CA PRO A 158 35.68 -31.41 -21.24
C PRO A 158 36.17 -29.97 -21.05
N VAL A 159 35.25 -29.02 -20.83
CA VAL A 159 35.58 -27.60 -20.62
C VAL A 159 36.31 -27.40 -19.28
N LEU A 160 35.91 -28.12 -18.22
CA LEU A 160 36.61 -28.11 -16.94
C LEU A 160 38.01 -28.73 -17.05
N PHE A 161 38.18 -29.81 -17.83
CA PHE A 161 39.50 -30.38 -18.09
C PHE A 161 40.40 -29.41 -18.87
N PHE A 162 39.85 -28.72 -19.87
CA PHE A 162 40.57 -27.71 -20.64
C PHE A 162 40.96 -26.50 -19.78
N LEU A 163 40.04 -26.01 -18.95
CA LEU A 163 40.28 -24.91 -18.02
C LEU A 163 41.29 -25.31 -16.92
N ALA A 164 41.27 -26.55 -16.45
CA ALA A 164 42.27 -27.07 -15.51
C ALA A 164 43.66 -27.15 -16.14
N PHE A 165 43.76 -27.54 -17.42
CA PHE A 165 45.03 -27.58 -18.14
C PHE A 165 45.58 -26.17 -18.40
N MET A 166 44.71 -25.23 -18.76
CA MET A 166 45.03 -23.80 -18.88
C MET A 166 45.46 -23.21 -17.53
N ALA A 167 44.74 -23.54 -16.45
CA ALA A 167 45.08 -23.11 -15.11
C ALA A 167 46.43 -23.67 -14.65
N LEU A 168 46.76 -24.92 -14.99
CA LEU A 168 48.07 -25.53 -14.70
C LEU A 168 49.19 -24.85 -15.50
N GLY A 169 48.95 -24.52 -16.78
CA GLY A 169 49.87 -23.74 -17.60
C GLY A 169 50.11 -22.34 -17.03
N VAL A 170 49.05 -21.67 -16.59
CA VAL A 170 49.12 -20.38 -15.89
C VAL A 170 49.82 -20.53 -14.54
N LEU A 171 49.63 -21.62 -13.79
CA LEU A 171 50.30 -21.86 -12.50
C LEU A 171 51.80 -22.09 -12.66
N LEU A 172 52.22 -22.80 -13.72
CA LEU A 172 53.63 -22.98 -14.06
C LEU A 172 54.27 -21.67 -14.55
N PHE A 173 53.52 -20.86 -15.31
CA PHE A 173 53.93 -19.52 -15.74
C PHE A 173 53.99 -18.52 -14.57
N LEU A 174 53.05 -18.61 -13.62
CA LEU A 174 53.06 -17.79 -12.40
C LEU A 174 54.14 -18.26 -11.42
N ARG A 175 54.50 -19.55 -11.37
CA ARG A 175 55.67 -20.03 -10.60
C ARG A 175 56.99 -19.56 -11.17
N SER A 176 57.10 -19.39 -12.50
CA SER A 176 58.30 -18.79 -13.10
C SER A 176 58.40 -17.29 -12.83
N ARG A 177 57.26 -16.60 -12.65
CA ARG A 177 57.18 -15.19 -12.22
C ARG A 177 57.27 -14.98 -10.71
N ALA A 178 56.82 -15.91 -9.88
CA ALA A 178 56.79 -15.79 -8.41
C ALA A 178 58.16 -15.96 -7.74
N LYS A 179 59.24 -16.06 -8.51
CA LYS A 179 60.59 -15.81 -7.99
C LYS A 179 60.85 -14.31 -7.78
N ASP A 180 60.06 -13.45 -8.42
CA ASP A 180 60.08 -12.01 -8.23
C ASP A 180 58.67 -11.51 -7.84
N ASN A 181 58.58 -10.94 -6.64
CA ASN A 181 57.45 -10.19 -6.07
C ASN A 181 56.46 -11.00 -5.22
N ILE A 182 56.50 -10.69 -3.92
CA ILE A 182 55.51 -11.01 -2.90
C ILE A 182 54.48 -9.87 -2.86
N PRO A 183 53.16 -10.14 -2.98
CA PRO A 183 52.13 -9.20 -2.55
C PRO A 183 51.37 -9.70 -1.31
N GLU A 184 51.08 -8.74 -0.43
CA GLU A 184 50.20 -8.77 0.74
C GLU A 184 48.71 -9.05 0.41
N PRO A 185 47.87 -9.41 1.40
CA PRO A 185 46.50 -9.86 1.17
C PRO A 185 45.54 -8.72 0.79
N ASN A 186 44.65 -9.02 -0.17
CA ASN A 186 43.63 -8.10 -0.68
C ASN A 186 42.58 -7.73 0.39
N VAL A 187 42.61 -6.47 0.81
CA VAL A 187 41.45 -5.77 1.37
C VAL A 187 40.45 -5.52 0.22
N THR A 188 39.17 -5.80 0.43
CA THR A 188 38.10 -5.45 -0.52
C THR A 188 38.19 -3.97 -0.85
N LYS A 189 38.16 -3.63 -2.15
CA LYS A 189 38.36 -2.26 -2.65
C LYS A 189 37.46 -1.22 -1.99
N ASN A 190 36.31 -1.63 -1.45
CA ASN A 190 35.45 -0.82 -0.60
C ASN A 190 35.11 -1.63 0.66
N GLY A 191 35.27 -1.03 1.85
CA GLY A 191 34.72 -1.57 3.10
C GLY A 191 33.18 -1.64 3.05
N ASP A 192 32.53 -2.01 4.16
CA ASP A 192 31.06 -2.02 4.24
C ASP A 192 30.51 -0.69 3.71
N LEU A 193 29.80 -0.74 2.57
CA LEU A 193 29.33 0.37 1.75
C LEU A 193 28.55 1.44 2.54
N PHE A 194 28.06 1.07 3.74
CA PHE A 194 27.24 1.89 4.62
C PHE A 194 27.90 2.23 5.97
N SER A 195 29.15 1.82 6.19
CA SER A 195 29.88 2.05 7.45
C SER A 195 30.47 3.46 7.56
N ILE A 196 30.56 4.20 6.45
CA ILE A 196 31.05 5.58 6.39
C ILE A 196 29.91 6.45 5.91
N LEU A 197 29.28 7.17 6.85
CA LEU A 197 28.13 8.07 6.65
C LEU A 197 28.39 9.30 5.75
N ASN A 198 29.39 9.26 4.86
CA ASN A 198 29.67 10.30 3.88
C ASN A 198 29.76 9.66 2.48
N PHE A 199 28.62 9.43 1.87
CA PHE A 199 28.51 8.74 0.60
C PHE A 199 28.66 9.72 -0.56
N ASP A 200 29.78 9.64 -1.28
CA ASP A 200 29.92 10.27 -2.59
C ASP A 200 29.13 9.43 -3.61
N GLY A 201 27.94 9.92 -3.98
CA GLY A 201 26.91 9.24 -4.77
C GLY A 201 27.30 8.81 -6.19
N ARG A 202 28.58 8.92 -6.59
CA ARG A 202 29.08 8.44 -7.88
C ARG A 202 29.48 6.97 -7.86
N ILE A 203 30.03 6.46 -6.75
CA ILE A 203 30.65 5.12 -6.72
C ILE A 203 29.61 3.99 -6.62
N ALA A 204 28.45 4.22 -6.00
CA ALA A 204 27.41 3.20 -5.90
C ALA A 204 26.30 3.31 -6.95
N PHE A 205 26.33 4.34 -7.79
CA PHE A 205 25.36 4.46 -8.88
C PHE A 205 25.52 3.28 -9.84
N GLU A 206 26.75 2.95 -10.24
CA GLU A 206 27.04 1.84 -11.15
C GLU A 206 26.62 0.49 -10.55
N ASP A 207 27.01 0.22 -9.29
CA ASP A 207 26.60 -1.00 -8.57
C ASP A 207 25.06 -1.16 -8.51
N ILE A 208 24.33 -0.05 -8.37
CA ILE A 208 22.86 -0.04 -8.31
C ILE A 208 22.24 -0.27 -9.68
N ILE A 209 22.77 0.35 -10.74
CA ILE A 209 22.33 0.12 -12.11
C ILE A 209 22.57 -1.35 -12.48
N GLU A 210 23.74 -1.89 -12.16
CA GLU A 210 24.06 -3.30 -12.40
C GLU A 210 23.14 -4.24 -11.60
N ALA A 211 22.97 -3.99 -10.29
CA ALA A 211 22.13 -4.81 -9.42
C ALA A 211 20.63 -4.82 -9.79
N THR A 212 20.17 -3.80 -10.52
CA THR A 212 18.78 -3.68 -10.99
C THR A 212 18.62 -3.96 -12.48
N ASN A 213 19.70 -4.28 -13.20
CA ASN A 213 19.73 -4.36 -14.66
C ASN A 213 19.11 -3.12 -15.33
N ASP A 214 19.55 -1.93 -14.93
CA ASP A 214 19.01 -0.63 -15.33
C ASP A 214 17.52 -0.43 -14.97
N PHE A 215 17.16 -0.74 -13.72
CA PHE A 215 15.79 -0.66 -13.22
C PHE A 215 14.79 -1.45 -14.08
N ASP A 216 15.16 -2.69 -14.42
CA ASP A 216 14.31 -3.62 -15.14
C ASP A 216 13.06 -3.95 -14.30
N ILE A 217 11.90 -4.01 -14.96
CA ILE A 217 10.60 -4.24 -14.33
C ILE A 217 10.55 -5.54 -13.52
N ARG A 218 11.39 -6.53 -13.83
CA ARG A 218 11.49 -7.79 -13.07
C ARG A 218 11.95 -7.60 -11.62
N TYR A 219 12.61 -6.48 -11.31
CA TYR A 219 13.00 -6.12 -9.95
C TYR A 219 12.01 -5.18 -9.29
N CYS A 220 10.98 -4.71 -10.01
CA CYS A 220 9.96 -3.82 -9.47
C CYS A 220 9.08 -4.59 -8.47
N ILE A 221 9.01 -4.08 -7.26
CA ILE A 221 8.22 -4.64 -6.14
C ILE A 221 7.01 -3.76 -5.79
N GLY A 222 6.86 -2.61 -6.44
CA GLY A 222 5.70 -1.75 -6.28
C GLY A 222 5.82 -0.48 -7.11
N THR A 223 4.69 0.01 -7.61
CA THR A 223 4.61 1.26 -8.39
C THR A 223 3.63 2.18 -7.68
N GLY A 224 4.08 3.38 -7.31
CA GLY A 224 3.26 4.43 -6.74
C GLY A 224 2.96 5.54 -7.75
N GLY A 225 2.24 6.57 -7.31
CA GLY A 225 1.76 7.65 -8.20
C GLY A 225 2.84 8.48 -8.89
N TYR A 226 4.09 8.46 -8.41
CA TYR A 226 5.20 9.22 -9.01
C TYR A 226 6.50 8.43 -9.21
N GLY A 227 6.56 7.17 -8.77
CA GLY A 227 7.79 6.40 -8.85
C GLY A 227 7.60 4.92 -8.58
N SER A 228 8.63 4.15 -8.90
CA SER A 228 8.65 2.70 -8.75
C SER A 228 9.69 2.28 -7.73
N VAL A 229 9.39 1.24 -6.97
CA VAL A 229 10.27 0.64 -5.97
C VAL A 229 10.85 -0.65 -6.52
N TYR A 230 12.16 -0.81 -6.46
CA TYR A 230 12.88 -1.97 -6.99
C TYR A 230 13.63 -2.69 -5.87
N ARG A 231 13.61 -4.02 -5.88
CA ARG A 231 14.47 -4.84 -5.01
C ARG A 231 15.83 -5.02 -5.67
N ALA A 232 16.89 -4.59 -5.00
CA ALA A 232 18.26 -4.81 -5.45
C ALA A 232 19.06 -5.62 -4.43
N GLN A 233 19.92 -6.50 -4.93
CA GLN A 233 20.93 -7.18 -4.14
C GLN A 233 22.29 -6.59 -4.49
N LEU A 234 22.91 -5.90 -3.53
CA LEU A 234 24.21 -5.26 -3.73
C LEU A 234 25.33 -6.31 -3.79
N PRO A 235 26.53 -5.98 -4.33
CA PRO A 235 27.67 -6.89 -4.37
C PRO A 235 28.08 -7.46 -3.01
N SER A 236 27.79 -6.73 -1.92
CA SER A 236 28.00 -7.19 -0.54
C SER A 236 27.03 -8.29 -0.09
N GLY A 237 26.05 -8.67 -0.92
CA GLY A 237 24.97 -9.61 -0.59
C GLY A 237 23.78 -8.96 0.12
N LYS A 238 23.90 -7.70 0.55
CA LYS A 238 22.84 -6.96 1.22
C LYS A 238 21.69 -6.63 0.27
N ILE A 239 20.45 -6.90 0.69
CA ILE A 239 19.24 -6.60 -0.06
C ILE A 239 18.72 -5.22 0.37
N VAL A 240 18.39 -4.37 -0.61
CA VAL A 240 17.85 -3.02 -0.41
C VAL A 240 16.62 -2.78 -1.29
N ALA A 241 15.80 -1.80 -0.92
CA ALA A 241 14.70 -1.30 -1.74
C ALA A 241 15.09 0.06 -2.34
N LEU A 242 14.81 0.27 -3.62
CA LEU A 242 15.17 1.47 -4.36
C LEU A 242 13.92 2.16 -4.88
N LYS A 243 13.51 3.28 -4.29
CA LYS A 243 12.40 4.11 -4.80
C LYS A 243 12.96 5.07 -5.84
N LYS A 244 12.66 4.85 -7.12
CA LYS A 244 13.10 5.69 -8.24
C LYS A 244 11.96 6.61 -8.67
N LEU A 245 12.24 7.91 -8.75
CA LEU A 245 11.35 8.89 -9.34
C LEU A 245 11.41 8.75 -10.88
N HIS A 246 10.26 8.61 -11.52
CA HIS A 246 10.21 8.53 -12.97
C HIS A 246 10.57 9.86 -13.63
N ARG A 247 11.12 9.81 -14.86
CA ARG A 247 11.69 11.01 -15.52
C ARG A 247 10.63 12.07 -15.85
N ARG A 248 9.42 11.67 -16.26
CA ARG A 248 8.34 12.62 -16.60
C ARG A 248 7.76 13.25 -15.33
N GLU A 249 7.73 12.48 -14.25
CA GLU A 249 7.21 12.87 -12.94
C GLU A 249 8.20 13.78 -12.20
N ALA A 250 9.51 13.67 -12.47
CA ALA A 250 10.52 14.62 -11.99
C ALA A 250 10.34 16.04 -12.54
N GLU A 251 9.62 16.22 -13.66
CA GLU A 251 9.26 17.53 -14.21
C GLU A 251 8.09 18.16 -13.43
N VAL A 252 7.34 17.36 -12.67
CA VAL A 252 6.27 17.84 -11.80
C VAL A 252 6.87 18.30 -10.47
N LEU A 253 6.87 19.62 -10.26
CA LEU A 253 7.43 20.28 -9.06
C LEU A 253 6.95 19.67 -7.72
N ALA A 254 5.71 19.20 -7.66
CA ALA A 254 5.16 18.59 -6.44
C ALA A 254 5.85 17.26 -6.09
N PHE A 255 6.13 16.41 -7.09
CA PHE A 255 6.78 15.11 -6.88
C PHE A 255 8.27 15.26 -6.59
N ASP A 256 8.97 16.16 -7.29
CA ASP A 256 10.36 16.51 -6.97
C ASP A 256 10.49 17.03 -5.52
N LYS A 257 9.59 17.93 -5.10
CA LYS A 257 9.57 18.46 -3.74
C LYS A 257 9.29 17.36 -2.72
N SER A 258 8.31 16.49 -2.97
CA SER A 258 7.99 15.35 -2.11
C SER A 258 9.21 14.43 -1.93
N PHE A 259 9.86 14.08 -3.04
CA PHE A 259 11.02 13.18 -3.05
C PHE A 259 12.22 13.75 -2.27
N LYS A 260 12.53 15.03 -2.49
CA LYS A 260 13.60 15.73 -1.75
C LYS A 260 13.26 15.88 -0.27
N ASN A 261 11.99 16.10 0.05
CA ASN A 261 11.52 16.20 1.43
C ASN A 261 11.69 14.88 2.17
N GLU A 262 11.32 13.77 1.54
CA GLU A 262 11.52 12.42 2.09
C GLU A 262 13.00 12.15 2.38
N ALA A 263 13.89 12.45 1.41
CA ALA A 263 15.33 12.32 1.58
C ALA A 263 15.87 13.14 2.76
N LYS A 264 15.41 14.40 2.86
CA LYS A 264 15.82 15.32 3.92
C LYS A 264 15.42 14.78 5.29
N ILE A 265 14.12 14.52 5.50
CA ILE A 265 13.59 14.11 6.80
C ILE A 265 14.25 12.80 7.25
N LEU A 266 14.30 11.78 6.39
CA LEU A 266 14.89 10.48 6.74
C LEU A 266 16.41 10.49 6.91
N SER A 267 17.11 11.53 6.43
CA SER A 267 18.53 11.72 6.72
C SER A 267 18.79 12.27 8.13
N GLU A 268 17.81 12.95 8.73
CA GLU A 268 17.92 13.61 10.02
C GLU A 268 17.40 12.74 11.18
N ILE A 269 16.51 11.78 10.89
CA ILE A 269 15.86 10.96 11.91
C ILE A 269 16.27 9.49 11.83
N ARG A 270 16.25 8.80 12.98
CA ARG A 270 16.47 7.36 13.05
C ARG A 270 15.73 6.76 14.22
N TYR A 271 14.78 5.87 13.93
CA TYR A 271 14.00 5.17 14.94
C TYR A 271 13.70 3.74 14.48
N LYS A 272 13.56 2.80 15.42
CA LYS A 272 13.38 1.36 15.11
C LYS A 272 12.11 1.04 14.31
N ASN A 273 11.07 1.87 14.46
CA ASN A 273 9.77 1.73 13.78
C ASN A 273 9.60 2.77 12.66
N ILE A 274 10.70 3.28 12.10
CA ILE A 274 10.73 4.14 10.92
C ILE A 274 11.64 3.48 9.89
N VAL A 275 11.23 3.47 8.62
CA VAL A 275 12.02 2.87 7.55
C VAL A 275 13.41 3.51 7.48
N LYS A 276 14.44 2.69 7.43
CA LYS A 276 15.82 3.18 7.41
C LYS A 276 16.22 3.57 5.99
N LEU A 277 16.56 4.84 5.81
CA LEU A 277 17.24 5.33 4.60
C LEU A 277 18.75 5.01 4.73
N HIS A 278 19.28 4.30 3.74
CA HIS A 278 20.71 3.98 3.62
C HIS A 278 21.48 5.04 2.84
N GLY A 279 20.81 5.71 1.89
CA GLY A 279 21.41 6.73 1.04
C GLY A 279 20.42 7.18 -0.03
N PHE A 280 20.83 8.17 -0.82
CA PHE A 280 20.00 8.72 -1.89
C PHE A 280 20.86 9.26 -3.03
N CYS A 281 20.25 9.41 -4.21
CA CYS A 281 20.81 10.14 -5.34
C CYS A 281 19.77 11.15 -5.84
N LEU A 282 20.16 12.42 -5.95
CA LEU A 282 19.31 13.52 -6.42
C LEU A 282 19.92 14.18 -7.66
N HIS A 283 20.34 13.37 -8.63
CA HIS A 283 20.93 13.87 -9.87
C HIS A 283 19.87 14.12 -10.94
N ASN A 284 20.02 15.17 -11.75
CA ASN A 284 19.04 15.59 -12.78
C ASN A 284 18.69 14.52 -13.83
N ARG A 285 19.48 13.44 -13.93
CA ARG A 285 19.24 12.32 -14.87
C ARG A 285 18.60 11.11 -14.20
N CYS A 286 18.73 10.98 -12.88
CA CYS A 286 18.24 9.83 -12.13
C CYS A 286 18.15 10.19 -10.64
N MET A 287 16.95 10.11 -10.08
CA MET A 287 16.69 10.34 -8.67
C MET A 287 16.16 9.06 -8.03
N PHE A 288 16.83 8.58 -6.98
CA PHE A 288 16.38 7.41 -6.24
C PHE A 288 16.75 7.48 -4.75
N LEU A 289 15.98 6.78 -3.92
CA LEU A 289 16.19 6.61 -2.49
C LEU A 289 16.49 5.14 -2.20
N ILE A 290 17.50 4.86 -1.37
CA ILE A 290 17.93 3.52 -1.00
C ILE A 290 17.46 3.23 0.42
N TYR A 291 16.53 2.31 0.58
CA TYR A 291 15.99 1.91 1.88
C TYR A 291 16.46 0.51 2.28
N GLU A 292 16.34 0.24 3.57
CA GLU A 292 16.23 -1.12 4.07
C GLU A 292 15.05 -1.85 3.39
N TYR A 293 15.29 -3.10 2.99
CA TYR A 293 14.28 -3.92 2.32
C TYR A 293 13.27 -4.49 3.32
N MET A 294 11.99 -4.16 3.13
CA MET A 294 10.88 -4.64 3.95
C MET A 294 10.24 -5.86 3.31
N ALA A 295 10.65 -7.06 3.73
CA ALA A 295 10.36 -8.31 3.03
C ALA A 295 8.87 -8.67 2.90
N ARG A 296 8.01 -8.13 3.76
CA ARG A 296 6.57 -8.40 3.76
C ARG A 296 5.75 -7.29 3.08
N GLY A 297 6.41 -6.27 2.54
CA GLY A 297 5.73 -5.17 1.84
C GLY A 297 4.92 -4.28 2.79
N SER A 298 3.86 -3.66 2.28
CA SER A 298 2.96 -2.82 3.06
C SER A 298 1.92 -3.65 3.83
N LEU A 299 1.45 -3.11 4.95
CA LEU A 299 0.37 -3.69 5.74
C LEU A 299 -0.92 -3.82 4.90
N PHE A 300 -1.17 -2.86 4.01
CA PHE A 300 -2.29 -2.92 3.06
C PHE A 300 -2.26 -4.23 2.25
N CYS A 301 -1.13 -4.53 1.60
CA CYS A 301 -1.00 -5.77 0.82
C CYS A 301 -1.15 -7.01 1.72
N VAL A 302 -0.57 -7.01 2.92
CA VAL A 302 -0.66 -8.14 3.84
C VAL A 302 -2.10 -8.39 4.33
N LEU A 303 -2.90 -7.34 4.53
CA LEU A 303 -4.31 -7.48 4.94
C LEU A 303 -5.25 -7.84 3.76
N ALA A 304 -4.86 -7.51 2.53
CA ALA A 304 -5.66 -7.75 1.33
C ALA A 304 -5.73 -9.23 0.93
N TYR A 305 -4.68 -10.01 1.20
CA TYR A 305 -4.63 -11.45 0.87
C TYR A 305 -4.90 -12.32 2.10
N ASP A 306 -5.82 -13.27 1.97
CA ASP A 306 -6.31 -14.05 3.12
C ASP A 306 -5.21 -14.85 3.84
N ASN A 307 -4.30 -15.48 3.10
CA ASN A 307 -3.23 -16.28 3.70
C ASN A 307 -2.31 -15.41 4.56
N GLU A 308 -1.87 -14.28 4.03
CA GLU A 308 -1.00 -13.31 4.68
C GLU A 308 -1.70 -12.63 5.85
N ALA A 309 -2.98 -12.30 5.70
CA ALA A 309 -3.78 -11.68 6.76
C ALA A 309 -4.03 -12.63 7.94
N MET A 310 -4.13 -13.94 7.68
CA MET A 310 -4.23 -14.97 8.73
C MET A 310 -2.91 -15.21 9.45
N GLU A 311 -1.75 -14.97 8.82
CA GLU A 311 -0.46 -15.02 9.52
C GLU A 311 -0.34 -13.90 10.58
N LEU A 312 -0.99 -12.77 10.34
CA LEU A 312 -1.16 -11.68 11.31
C LEU A 312 -2.20 -12.03 12.36
N ASP A 313 -1.87 -12.93 13.28
CA ASP A 313 -2.70 -13.20 14.46
C ASP A 313 -2.94 -11.93 15.31
N TRP A 314 -3.84 -12.03 16.29
CA TRP A 314 -4.20 -10.90 17.16
C TRP A 314 -3.02 -10.27 17.90
N ILE A 315 -2.02 -11.05 18.29
CA ILE A 315 -0.84 -10.55 19.00
C ILE A 315 -0.01 -9.70 18.02
N LYS A 316 0.20 -10.18 16.80
CA LYS A 316 0.93 -9.46 15.76
C LYS A 316 0.21 -8.18 15.32
N ARG A 317 -1.12 -8.22 15.16
CA ARG A 317 -1.94 -7.03 14.85
C ARG A 317 -1.83 -5.95 15.91
N VAL A 318 -1.97 -6.30 17.20
CA VAL A 318 -1.78 -5.35 18.29
C VAL A 318 -0.34 -4.84 18.36
N LYS A 319 0.65 -5.68 18.05
CA LYS A 319 2.06 -5.25 17.97
C LYS A 319 2.26 -4.20 16.88
N ILE A 320 1.69 -4.39 15.70
CA ILE A 320 1.77 -3.43 14.59
C ILE A 320 1.19 -2.08 15.00
N ILE A 321 0.00 -2.08 15.62
CA ILE A 321 -0.64 -0.86 16.15
C ILE A 321 0.29 -0.16 17.16
N LYS A 322 0.88 -0.92 18.08
CA LYS A 322 1.82 -0.40 19.09
C LYS A 322 3.10 0.18 18.47
N ASP A 323 3.69 -0.53 17.50
CA ASP A 323 4.90 -0.12 16.79
C ASP A 323 4.67 1.21 16.06
N THR A 324 3.54 1.36 15.36
CA THR A 324 3.15 2.62 14.69
C THR A 324 2.90 3.74 15.70
N ALA A 325 2.25 3.44 16.84
CA ALA A 325 2.06 4.44 17.89
C ALA A 325 3.40 4.94 18.47
N CYS A 326 4.38 4.05 18.63
CA CYS A 326 5.72 4.42 19.08
C CYS A 326 6.46 5.28 18.06
N ALA A 327 6.34 4.97 16.75
CA ALA A 327 6.94 5.77 15.69
C ALA A 327 6.37 7.20 15.66
N LEU A 328 5.05 7.34 15.72
CA LEU A 328 4.40 8.65 15.75
C LEU A 328 4.72 9.43 17.02
N SER A 329 4.80 8.75 18.18
CA SER A 329 5.25 9.38 19.41
C SER A 329 6.64 10.00 19.27
N TYR A 330 7.57 9.28 18.64
CA TYR A 330 8.92 9.77 18.40
C TYR A 330 8.90 11.01 17.49
N LEU A 331 8.17 10.97 16.37
CA LEU A 331 8.05 12.09 15.44
C LEU A 331 7.44 13.35 16.07
N HIS A 332 6.40 13.17 16.90
CA HIS A 332 5.66 14.30 17.49
C HIS A 332 6.31 14.89 18.73
N HIS A 333 7.06 14.09 19.50
CA HIS A 333 7.50 14.50 20.84
C HIS A 333 9.00 14.37 21.11
N ASP A 334 9.72 13.56 20.34
CA ASP A 334 11.16 13.38 20.52
C ASP A 334 11.96 14.16 19.45
N CYS A 335 11.39 14.37 18.26
CA CYS A 335 11.97 15.22 17.21
C CYS A 335 11.77 16.72 17.50
N HIS A 336 12.81 17.53 17.22
CA HIS A 336 12.81 18.98 17.42
C HIS A 336 13.29 19.68 16.14
N PRO A 337 12.44 20.44 15.44
CA PRO A 337 11.00 20.64 15.72
C PRO A 337 10.16 19.37 15.49
N PRO A 338 8.93 19.28 16.04
CA PRO A 338 8.03 18.16 15.81
C PRO A 338 7.75 17.90 14.33
N ILE A 339 7.67 16.64 13.94
CA ILE A 339 7.42 16.21 12.56
C ILE A 339 6.03 15.61 12.46
N VAL A 340 5.16 16.19 11.63
CA VAL A 340 3.85 15.60 11.30
C VAL A 340 3.95 14.90 9.96
N HIS A 341 3.61 13.61 9.91
CA HIS A 341 3.74 12.74 8.73
C HIS A 341 2.76 13.12 7.63
N ARG A 342 1.50 13.40 8.00
CA ARG A 342 0.37 13.81 7.14
C ARG A 342 -0.19 12.75 6.20
N ASP A 343 0.46 11.60 6.08
CA ASP A 343 -0.01 10.48 5.25
C ASP A 343 0.14 9.11 5.94
N ILE A 344 -0.44 8.96 7.12
CA ILE A 344 -0.46 7.67 7.81
C ILE A 344 -1.60 6.82 7.26
N SER A 345 -1.25 5.70 6.63
CA SER A 345 -2.19 4.72 6.05
C SER A 345 -1.56 3.33 6.04
N SER A 346 -2.34 2.28 5.78
CA SER A 346 -1.82 0.91 5.74
C SER A 346 -0.83 0.67 4.59
N ASN A 347 -0.88 1.49 3.53
CA ASN A 347 0.12 1.46 2.45
C ASN A 347 1.50 1.95 2.92
N ASN A 348 1.53 2.90 3.85
CA ASN A 348 2.76 3.53 4.35
C ASN A 348 3.31 2.86 5.62
N ILE A 349 2.68 1.79 6.11
CA ILE A 349 3.22 0.92 7.16
C ILE A 349 3.85 -0.31 6.49
N LEU A 350 5.18 -0.41 6.51
CA LEU A 350 5.90 -1.54 5.95
C LEU A 350 6.25 -2.57 7.02
N LEU A 351 6.30 -3.84 6.62
CA LEU A 351 6.59 -4.97 7.49
C LEU A 351 7.91 -5.65 7.09
N ASN A 352 8.79 -5.85 8.07
CA ASN A 352 10.01 -6.64 7.87
C ASN A 352 9.74 -8.16 7.93
N SER A 353 10.76 -8.99 7.76
CA SER A 353 10.63 -10.46 7.82
C SER A 353 10.11 -10.98 9.17
N ASN A 354 10.27 -10.20 10.24
CA ASN A 354 9.81 -10.52 11.59
C ASN A 354 8.40 -9.96 11.89
N LEU A 355 7.72 -9.38 10.89
CA LEU A 355 6.42 -8.72 11.02
C LEU A 355 6.44 -7.54 12.00
N GLU A 356 7.59 -6.86 12.11
CA GLU A 356 7.70 -5.59 12.82
C GLU A 356 7.36 -4.44 11.89
N ALA A 357 6.59 -3.48 12.41
CA ALA A 357 6.08 -2.38 11.62
C ALA A 357 7.01 -1.16 11.61
N CYS A 358 7.17 -0.58 10.43
CA CYS A 358 7.94 0.62 10.17
C CYS A 358 7.11 1.62 9.37
N VAL A 359 7.03 2.86 9.85
CA VAL A 359 6.44 3.98 9.11
C VAL A 359 7.36 4.36 7.96
N SER A 360 6.79 4.59 6.78
CA SER A 360 7.47 4.96 5.54
C SER A 360 6.75 6.08 4.80
N ASP A 361 7.36 6.58 3.72
CA ASP A 361 6.87 7.67 2.88
C ASP A 361 6.72 9.03 3.58
N PHE A 362 7.88 9.65 3.85
CA PHE A 362 7.96 10.98 4.45
C PHE A 362 7.83 12.11 3.41
N GLY A 363 7.37 11.82 2.20
CA GLY A 363 7.27 12.81 1.12
C GLY A 363 6.39 14.00 1.47
N THR A 364 5.30 13.75 2.20
CA THR A 364 4.35 14.77 2.67
C THR A 364 4.69 15.35 4.04
N ALA A 365 5.68 14.77 4.75
CA ALA A 365 5.98 15.10 6.14
C ALA A 365 6.38 16.58 6.30
N ARG A 366 6.05 17.16 7.46
CA ARG A 366 6.26 18.59 7.71
C ARG A 366 6.79 18.82 9.12
N LEU A 367 7.82 19.66 9.20
CA LEU A 367 8.30 20.24 10.45
C LEU A 367 7.32 21.33 10.92
N ILE A 368 6.85 21.23 12.17
CA ILE A 368 5.98 22.24 12.79
C ILE A 368 6.88 23.24 13.50
N ASP A 369 7.10 24.38 12.84
CA ASP A 369 7.86 25.50 13.39
C ASP A 369 6.89 26.52 14.00
N PRO A 370 7.02 26.86 15.31
CA PRO A 370 6.20 27.86 15.99
C PRO A 370 6.16 29.22 15.29
N ASP A 371 7.21 29.57 14.55
CA ASP A 371 7.36 30.86 13.87
C ASP A 371 6.81 30.84 12.43
N SER A 372 6.22 29.71 12.01
CA SER A 372 5.70 29.50 10.65
C SER A 372 4.19 29.23 10.62
N SER A 373 3.54 29.52 9.48
CA SER A 373 2.12 29.18 9.30
C SER A 373 1.91 27.68 9.19
N ASN A 374 1.03 27.12 10.02
CA ASN A 374 0.61 25.72 9.95
C ASN A 374 -0.34 25.40 8.79
N GLN A 375 -0.76 26.39 8.00
CA GLN A 375 -1.57 26.17 6.79
C GLN A 375 -0.76 25.50 5.69
N THR A 376 -1.38 24.58 4.96
CA THR A 376 -0.74 23.86 3.86
C THR A 376 -1.76 23.29 2.89
N MET A 377 -1.31 22.92 1.70
CA MET A 377 -2.13 22.15 0.78
C MET A 377 -2.64 20.87 1.46
N LEU A 378 -3.89 20.52 1.16
CA LEU A 378 -4.46 19.25 1.56
C LEU A 378 -3.68 18.11 0.87
N VAL A 379 -3.06 17.25 1.68
CA VAL A 379 -2.37 16.04 1.25
C VAL A 379 -2.70 14.93 2.24
N GLY A 380 -2.63 13.69 1.79
CA GLY A 380 -2.90 12.49 2.58
C GLY A 380 -3.81 11.52 1.83
N THR A 381 -3.88 10.30 2.34
CA THR A 381 -4.72 9.24 1.78
C THR A 381 -6.19 9.45 2.16
N TYR A 382 -7.08 9.48 1.15
CA TYR A 382 -8.53 9.53 1.37
C TYR A 382 -8.99 8.39 2.29
N GLY A 383 -9.89 8.70 3.24
CA GLY A 383 -10.32 7.76 4.28
C GLY A 383 -9.53 7.85 5.59
N TYR A 384 -8.30 8.37 5.56
CA TYR A 384 -7.45 8.59 6.74
C TYR A 384 -7.35 10.05 7.16
N ILE A 385 -7.64 10.98 6.23
CA ILE A 385 -7.55 12.43 6.47
C ILE A 385 -8.49 12.85 7.60
N ALA A 386 -7.94 13.56 8.60
CA ALA A 386 -8.70 14.12 9.69
C ALA A 386 -9.72 15.17 9.20
N PRO A 387 -10.96 15.17 9.71
CA PRO A 387 -12.02 16.07 9.22
C PRO A 387 -11.61 17.55 9.27
N GLU A 388 -10.98 18.01 10.35
CA GLU A 388 -10.56 19.40 10.48
C GLU A 388 -9.49 19.82 9.46
N LEU A 389 -8.63 18.90 9.02
CA LEU A 389 -7.60 19.20 8.04
C LEU A 389 -8.24 19.45 6.67
N ALA A 390 -9.28 18.70 6.32
CA ALA A 390 -10.01 18.86 5.07
C ALA A 390 -10.71 20.23 4.97
N TYR A 391 -11.21 20.78 6.08
CA TYR A 391 -11.92 22.06 6.08
C TYR A 391 -11.01 23.27 6.34
N THR A 392 -10.01 23.14 7.21
CA THR A 392 -9.20 24.28 7.69
C THR A 392 -7.86 24.41 7.00
N MET A 393 -7.35 23.34 6.37
CA MET A 393 -5.99 23.25 5.83
C MET A 393 -4.88 23.49 6.87
N VAL A 394 -5.21 23.49 8.18
CA VAL A 394 -4.25 23.63 9.28
C VAL A 394 -3.80 22.26 9.72
N VAL A 395 -2.50 22.00 9.61
CA VAL A 395 -1.90 20.74 10.08
C VAL A 395 -1.48 20.85 11.53
N THR A 396 -1.82 19.82 12.31
CA THR A 396 -1.34 19.59 13.67
C THR A 396 -0.96 18.12 13.82
N GLU A 397 -0.24 17.77 14.89
CA GLU A 397 0.03 16.38 15.24
C GLU A 397 -1.25 15.56 15.42
N LYS A 398 -2.38 16.20 15.76
CA LYS A 398 -3.69 15.54 15.91
C LYS A 398 -4.26 15.02 14.59
N CYS A 399 -3.77 15.47 13.44
CA CYS A 399 -4.16 14.91 12.14
C CYS A 399 -3.58 13.50 11.95
N ASP A 400 -2.32 13.29 12.34
CA ASP A 400 -1.68 11.96 12.35
C ASP A 400 -2.35 11.06 13.40
N VAL A 401 -2.74 11.61 14.56
CA VAL A 401 -3.48 10.84 15.59
C VAL A 401 -4.77 10.27 15.03
N TYR A 402 -5.55 11.07 14.29
CA TYR A 402 -6.79 10.57 13.67
C TYR A 402 -6.51 9.48 12.63
N SER A 403 -5.54 9.73 11.75
CA SER A 403 -5.10 8.77 10.73
C SER A 403 -4.66 7.44 11.34
N PHE A 404 -3.95 7.50 12.48
CA PHE A 404 -3.59 6.33 13.29
C PHE A 404 -4.82 5.60 13.84
N GLY A 405 -5.86 6.31 14.28
CA GLY A 405 -7.11 5.69 14.73
C GLY A 405 -7.79 4.86 13.63
N VAL A 406 -7.81 5.39 12.40
CA VAL A 406 -8.33 4.68 11.22
C VAL A 406 -7.49 3.42 10.94
N LEU A 407 -6.16 3.57 10.87
CA LEU A 407 -5.23 2.47 10.67
C LEU A 407 -5.35 1.37 11.75
N ALA A 408 -5.54 1.76 13.01
CA ALA A 408 -5.68 0.82 14.10
C ALA A 408 -6.97 -0.01 13.98
N LEU A 409 -8.09 0.63 13.62
CA LEU A 409 -9.32 -0.10 13.31
C LEU A 409 -9.16 -1.00 12.08
N GLU A 410 -8.59 -0.50 11.00
CA GLU A 410 -8.32 -1.29 9.78
C GLU A 410 -7.52 -2.55 10.10
N THR A 411 -6.48 -2.43 10.93
CA THR A 411 -5.65 -3.56 11.35
C THR A 411 -6.45 -4.60 12.14
N LEU A 412 -7.37 -4.18 13.02
CA LEU A 412 -8.22 -5.09 13.79
C LEU A 412 -9.35 -5.72 12.96
N MET A 413 -9.91 -4.96 12.01
CA MET A 413 -11.03 -5.36 11.16
C MET A 413 -10.58 -6.18 9.95
N GLY A 414 -9.31 -6.07 9.55
CA GLY A 414 -8.78 -6.68 8.32
C GLY A 414 -9.22 -5.99 7.03
N LYS A 415 -9.98 -4.90 7.15
CA LYS A 415 -10.50 -4.09 6.04
C LYS A 415 -10.67 -2.63 6.49
N HIS A 416 -10.68 -1.70 5.54
CA HIS A 416 -10.79 -0.28 5.85
C HIS A 416 -12.11 0.06 6.58
N PRO A 417 -12.10 0.84 7.68
CA PRO A 417 -13.28 1.07 8.52
C PRO A 417 -14.28 2.10 7.95
N CYS A 418 -14.26 2.42 6.64
CA CYS A 418 -15.01 3.55 6.08
C CYS A 418 -16.51 3.44 6.36
N GLU A 419 -17.13 2.30 6.00
CA GLU A 419 -18.56 2.03 6.23
C GLU A 419 -18.94 2.13 7.71
N LEU A 420 -18.06 1.64 8.59
CA LEU A 420 -18.26 1.69 10.04
C LEU A 420 -18.25 3.13 10.54
N LEU A 421 -17.29 3.94 10.10
CA LEU A 421 -17.19 5.35 10.50
C LEU A 421 -18.37 6.18 10.00
N VAL A 422 -18.83 5.94 8.76
CA VAL A 422 -20.05 6.55 8.22
C VAL A 422 -21.26 6.17 9.07
N SER A 423 -21.43 4.88 9.37
CA SER A 423 -22.55 4.38 10.18
C SER A 423 -22.55 4.96 11.60
N LEU A 424 -21.39 5.07 12.23
CA LEU A 424 -21.23 5.65 13.58
C LEU A 424 -21.45 7.17 13.63
N SER A 425 -21.38 7.86 12.48
CA SER A 425 -21.64 9.29 12.36
C SER A 425 -23.13 9.60 12.17
N ALA A 426 -23.89 8.69 11.54
CA ALA A 426 -25.28 8.90 11.16
C ALA A 426 -26.30 8.70 12.30
N SER A 427 -25.87 8.57 13.55
CA SER A 427 -26.71 8.31 14.74
C SER A 427 -27.61 7.06 14.67
N PHE A 428 -27.50 6.23 13.64
CA PHE A 428 -28.13 4.90 13.54
C PHE A 428 -27.28 3.85 14.28
N SER A 429 -26.99 4.07 15.56
CA SER A 429 -26.25 3.08 16.33
C SER A 429 -27.17 1.93 16.72
N LYS A 430 -27.24 0.89 15.87
CA LYS A 430 -27.46 -0.48 16.38
C LYS A 430 -26.39 -0.76 17.44
N ASN A 431 -26.69 -1.54 18.46
CA ASN A 431 -25.72 -2.01 19.46
C ASN A 431 -24.71 -2.98 18.80
N ILE A 432 -23.81 -2.45 17.96
CA ILE A 432 -22.73 -3.21 17.34
C ILE A 432 -21.72 -3.55 18.45
N MET A 433 -21.36 -4.82 18.56
CA MET A 433 -20.36 -5.29 19.49
C MET A 433 -18.97 -5.23 18.86
N LEU A 434 -17.94 -5.09 19.68
CA LEU A 434 -16.55 -5.11 19.22
C LEU A 434 -16.23 -6.43 18.48
N SER A 435 -16.78 -7.56 18.95
CA SER A 435 -16.61 -8.85 18.27
C SER A 435 -17.13 -8.87 16.84
N ASP A 436 -18.11 -8.04 16.51
CA ASP A 436 -18.79 -8.07 15.21
C ASP A 436 -17.98 -7.34 14.13
N ILE A 437 -17.02 -6.50 14.53
CA ILE A 437 -16.15 -5.76 13.61
C ILE A 437 -14.77 -6.38 13.44
N LEU A 438 -14.37 -7.29 14.33
CA LEU A 438 -13.07 -7.96 14.24
C LEU A 438 -12.99 -8.79 12.95
N ASP A 439 -11.78 -8.89 12.40
CA ASP A 439 -11.51 -9.67 11.19
C ASP A 439 -12.05 -11.12 11.31
N PRO A 440 -13.04 -11.50 10.49
CA PRO A 440 -13.71 -12.81 10.60
C PRO A 440 -12.80 -13.97 10.20
N ARG A 441 -11.67 -13.71 9.53
CA ARG A 441 -10.68 -14.73 9.16
C ARG A 441 -9.96 -15.29 10.38
N LEU A 442 -9.95 -14.55 11.49
CA LEU A 442 -9.33 -14.97 12.75
C LEU A 442 -10.41 -15.39 13.77
N SER A 443 -10.20 -16.55 14.40
CA SER A 443 -11.02 -16.94 15.55
C SER A 443 -10.87 -15.94 16.69
N LEU A 444 -11.97 -15.65 17.39
CA LEU A 444 -11.94 -14.84 18.62
C LEU A 444 -10.93 -15.44 19.62
N PRO A 445 -10.12 -14.61 20.29
CA PRO A 445 -9.06 -15.12 21.15
C PRO A 445 -9.62 -15.78 22.42
N SER A 446 -9.23 -17.03 22.65
CA SER A 446 -9.50 -17.74 23.91
C SER A 446 -8.65 -17.21 25.08
N ASP A 447 -7.46 -16.66 24.81
CA ASP A 447 -6.61 -16.05 25.85
C ASP A 447 -7.16 -14.68 26.25
N ARG A 448 -7.59 -14.58 27.52
CA ARG A 448 -8.11 -13.34 28.13
C ARG A 448 -7.14 -12.16 28.04
N ARG A 449 -5.82 -12.42 28.01
CA ARG A 449 -4.81 -11.36 27.83
C ARG A 449 -4.88 -10.77 26.43
N VAL A 450 -4.90 -11.63 25.41
CA VAL A 450 -5.02 -11.20 24.01
C VAL A 450 -6.34 -10.48 23.80
N ALA A 451 -7.44 -11.00 24.36
CA ALA A 451 -8.72 -10.33 24.34
C ALA A 451 -8.65 -8.91 24.92
N LYS A 452 -8.04 -8.73 26.10
CA LYS A 452 -7.84 -7.41 26.71
C LYS A 452 -6.96 -6.48 25.87
N ASP A 453 -5.96 -7.02 25.19
CA ASP A 453 -5.08 -6.26 24.30
C ASP A 453 -5.82 -5.76 23.05
N ILE A 454 -6.75 -6.56 22.50
CA ILE A 454 -7.65 -6.14 21.41
C ILE A 454 -8.61 -5.03 21.88
N VAL A 455 -9.27 -5.23 23.03
CA VAL A 455 -10.17 -4.21 23.60
C VAL A 455 -9.45 -2.89 23.77
N PHE A 456 -8.24 -2.95 24.31
CA PHE A 456 -7.42 -1.78 24.55
C PHE A 456 -7.02 -1.08 23.25
N ALA A 457 -6.55 -1.82 22.24
CA ALA A 457 -6.22 -1.27 20.94
C ALA A 457 -7.45 -0.58 20.30
N ALA A 458 -8.64 -1.18 20.42
CA ALA A 458 -9.89 -0.57 19.96
C ALA A 458 -10.25 0.69 20.76
N THR A 459 -10.11 0.69 22.09
CA THR A 459 -10.33 1.89 22.92
C THR A 459 -9.44 3.05 22.50
N VAL A 460 -8.13 2.80 22.31
CA VAL A 460 -7.19 3.83 21.83
C VAL A 460 -7.58 4.31 20.44
N ALA A 461 -7.94 3.40 19.52
CA ALA A 461 -8.37 3.75 18.17
C ALA A 461 -9.59 4.70 18.18
N PHE A 462 -10.64 4.37 18.95
CA PHE A 462 -11.84 5.22 19.06
C PHE A 462 -11.55 6.57 19.73
N ALA A 463 -10.65 6.61 20.74
CA ALA A 463 -10.23 7.88 21.34
C ALA A 463 -9.48 8.78 20.33
N CYS A 464 -8.68 8.19 19.45
CA CYS A 464 -8.00 8.90 18.36
C CYS A 464 -8.97 9.41 17.28
N LEU A 465 -10.13 8.79 17.12
CA LEU A 465 -11.14 9.14 16.11
C LEU A 465 -12.16 10.20 16.56
N ARG A 466 -11.98 10.82 17.74
CA ARG A 466 -12.86 11.91 18.21
C ARG A 466 -12.87 13.07 17.20
N SER A 467 -14.07 13.57 16.87
CA SER A 467 -14.24 14.62 15.85
C SER A 467 -13.53 15.93 16.21
N ASN A 468 -13.53 16.29 17.50
CA ASN A 468 -12.79 17.46 17.98
C ASN A 468 -11.33 17.06 18.33
N PRO A 469 -10.32 17.64 17.65
CA PRO A 469 -8.90 17.31 17.85
C PRO A 469 -8.40 17.50 19.28
N LYS A 470 -9.00 18.42 20.06
CA LYS A 470 -8.62 18.67 21.45
C LYS A 470 -8.84 17.47 22.35
N PHE A 471 -9.83 16.64 22.04
CA PHE A 471 -10.15 15.44 22.83
C PHE A 471 -9.39 14.18 22.39
N ARG A 472 -8.67 14.23 21.25
CA ARG A 472 -7.81 13.11 20.84
C ARG A 472 -6.58 13.04 21.76
N PRO A 473 -6.12 11.85 22.16
CA PRO A 473 -4.89 11.71 22.93
C PRO A 473 -3.68 12.17 22.12
N THR A 474 -2.55 12.42 22.79
CA THR A 474 -1.26 12.55 22.11
C THR A 474 -0.69 11.16 21.77
N MET A 475 0.19 11.06 20.78
CA MET A 475 0.81 9.78 20.46
C MET A 475 1.81 9.32 21.53
N LYS A 476 2.38 10.26 22.31
CA LYS A 476 3.12 9.93 23.54
C LYS A 476 2.24 9.21 24.56
N CYS A 477 1.05 9.74 24.81
CA CYS A 477 0.10 9.12 25.72
C CYS A 477 -0.36 7.74 25.20
N ALA A 478 -0.81 7.66 23.94
CA ALA A 478 -1.25 6.41 23.32
C ALA A 478 -0.15 5.33 23.34
N SER A 479 1.10 5.68 23.01
CA SER A 479 2.22 4.73 22.99
C SER A 479 2.67 4.29 24.38
N GLN A 480 2.64 5.17 25.39
CA GLN A 480 2.91 4.84 26.78
C GLN A 480 1.83 3.92 27.35
N GLU A 481 0.58 4.13 26.96
CA GLU A 481 -0.54 3.28 27.34
C GLU A 481 -0.35 1.83 26.83
N PHE A 482 0.11 1.62 25.59
CA PHE A 482 0.50 0.27 25.11
C PHE A 482 1.70 -0.36 25.84
N ARG A 483 2.43 0.40 26.67
CA ARG A 483 3.50 -0.10 27.56
C ARG A 483 2.99 -0.30 28.99
N SER A 484 1.93 0.42 29.37
CA SER A 484 1.28 0.32 30.67
C SER A 484 0.62 -1.06 30.81
N ARG A 485 0.69 -1.67 32.00
CA ARG A 485 -0.02 -2.94 32.30
C ARG A 485 -1.46 -2.69 32.76
N LYS A 486 -1.95 -1.45 32.73
CA LYS A 486 -3.30 -1.09 33.16
C LYS A 486 -4.28 -1.49 32.06
N ARG A 487 -4.69 -2.75 32.07
CA ARG A 487 -5.66 -3.29 31.11
C ARG A 487 -7.09 -3.04 31.59
N PRO A 488 -8.04 -2.70 30.70
CA PRO A 488 -9.44 -2.55 31.05
C PRO A 488 -9.97 -3.78 31.81
N VAL A 489 -10.87 -3.53 32.78
CA VAL A 489 -11.63 -4.57 33.48
C VAL A 489 -12.79 -5.01 32.59
N ALA A 490 -12.49 -5.52 31.40
CA ALA A 490 -13.48 -6.13 30.54
C ALA A 490 -13.30 -7.65 30.58
N ASP A 491 -14.35 -8.35 31.00
CA ASP A 491 -14.31 -9.79 31.24
C ASP A 491 -14.66 -10.62 30.00
N ARG A 492 -15.36 -10.04 29.01
CA ARG A 492 -15.71 -10.70 27.74
C ARG A 492 -15.77 -9.70 26.57
N LEU A 493 -15.03 -9.98 25.48
CA LEU A 493 -15.04 -9.20 24.23
C LEU A 493 -16.46 -9.00 23.65
N GLN A 494 -17.29 -10.04 23.77
CA GLN A 494 -18.65 -10.10 23.25
C GLN A 494 -19.65 -9.17 23.96
N ALA A 495 -19.27 -8.59 25.11
CA ALA A 495 -20.14 -7.72 25.90
C ALA A 495 -19.82 -6.22 25.72
N ILE A 496 -18.86 -5.89 24.85
CA ILE A 496 -18.36 -4.53 24.68
C ILE A 496 -18.99 -3.93 23.44
N SER A 497 -19.86 -2.96 23.64
CA SER A 497 -20.44 -2.19 22.54
C SER A 497 -19.44 -1.14 22.02
N LEU A 498 -19.52 -0.81 20.73
CA LEU A 498 -18.72 0.28 20.17
C LEU A 498 -19.07 1.65 20.78
N LEU A 499 -20.31 1.84 21.24
CA LEU A 499 -20.73 3.06 21.93
C LEU A 499 -19.97 3.24 23.24
N GLN A 500 -19.85 2.17 24.04
CA GLN A 500 -19.05 2.19 25.27
C GLN A 500 -17.59 2.55 24.97
N LEU A 501 -16.99 2.05 23.89
CA LEU A 501 -15.61 2.40 23.51
C LEU A 501 -15.47 3.84 23.04
N LYS A 502 -16.47 4.38 22.34
CA LYS A 502 -16.51 5.77 21.86
C LYS A 502 -16.65 6.77 23.02
N GLU A 503 -17.47 6.42 24.01
CA GLU A 503 -17.73 7.25 25.20
C GLU A 503 -16.70 7.02 26.32
N HIS A 504 -15.87 5.98 26.23
CA HIS A 504 -14.85 5.72 27.23
C HIS A 504 -13.84 6.88 27.26
N ASP A 505 -13.91 7.69 28.30
CA ASP A 505 -12.81 8.56 28.67
C ASP A 505 -11.69 7.67 29.18
N LEU A 506 -10.60 7.61 28.43
CA LEU A 506 -9.37 7.01 28.93
C LEU A 506 -9.06 7.66 30.29
N TYR A 507 -8.68 6.86 31.29
CA TYR A 507 -8.22 7.34 32.60
C TYR A 507 -6.90 8.08 32.40
N MET A 508 -6.98 9.34 31.98
CA MET A 508 -5.84 10.21 31.75
C MET A 508 -5.57 10.99 33.05
N ASP A 509 -4.70 10.45 33.90
CA ASP A 509 -4.20 11.17 35.07
C ASP A 509 -3.26 12.31 34.65
N ASP A 510 -3.56 13.46 35.25
CA ASP A 510 -2.71 14.58 35.67
C ASP A 510 -2.23 15.70 34.74
N GLU A 511 -1.95 15.56 33.44
CA GLU A 511 -1.48 16.76 32.68
C GLU A 511 -2.63 17.68 32.23
N ALA A 512 -3.78 17.13 31.83
CA ALA A 512 -4.93 17.93 31.38
C ALA A 512 -5.64 18.67 32.55
N LYS A 513 -5.64 18.09 33.76
CA LYS A 513 -6.20 18.75 34.95
C LYS A 513 -5.37 19.97 35.36
N ILE A 514 -4.04 19.89 35.29
CA ILE A 514 -3.13 21.00 35.63
C ILE A 514 -3.33 22.19 34.67
N GLN A 515 -3.60 21.93 33.39
CA GLN A 515 -3.85 23.00 32.42
C GLN A 515 -5.25 23.62 32.57
N SER A 516 -6.27 22.83 32.96
CA SER A 516 -7.60 23.37 33.25
C SER A 516 -7.63 24.19 34.54
N GLN A 517 -6.92 23.78 35.59
CA GLN A 517 -6.81 24.52 36.85
C GLN A 517 -6.02 25.83 36.69
N LYS A 518 -4.92 25.84 35.90
CA LYS A 518 -4.20 27.08 35.59
C LYS A 518 -5.02 28.06 34.74
N SER A 519 -5.92 27.59 33.89
CA SER A 519 -6.81 28.47 33.12
C SER A 519 -7.97 29.03 33.94
N GLY A 520 -8.40 28.31 34.98
CA GLY A 520 -9.44 28.76 35.92
C GLY A 520 -8.95 29.81 36.91
N GLU A 521 -7.72 29.69 37.42
CA GLU A 521 -7.15 30.67 38.37
C GLU A 521 -6.78 32.02 37.73
N ILE A 522 -6.56 32.09 36.42
CA ILE A 522 -6.23 33.35 35.74
C ILE A 522 -7.47 34.20 35.44
N VAL A 523 -8.68 33.62 35.43
CA VAL A 523 -9.93 34.35 35.15
C VAL A 523 -10.55 34.97 36.41
N GLU A 524 -10.22 34.49 37.62
CA GLU A 524 -10.78 35.05 38.87
C GLU A 524 -9.97 36.19 39.52
N LEU A 525 -8.78 36.52 39.01
CA LEU A 525 -7.93 37.59 39.60
C LEU A 525 -8.08 38.98 38.95
N HIS A 526 -8.94 39.15 37.94
CA HIS A 526 -9.14 40.45 37.28
C HIS A 526 -10.54 41.08 37.45
N ALA A 527 -11.41 40.51 38.31
CA ALA A 527 -12.74 41.04 38.59
C ALA A 527 -12.90 41.48 40.06
N SER A 528 -11.95 42.25 40.60
CA SER A 528 -12.11 42.89 41.92
C SER A 528 -11.16 44.09 42.13
N SER A 529 -11.24 45.11 41.25
CA SER A 529 -10.84 46.47 41.65
C SER A 529 -11.47 47.54 40.74
N SER A 530 -12.74 47.86 41.01
CA SER A 530 -13.32 49.15 40.64
C SER A 530 -14.68 49.33 41.32
N THR A 531 -14.63 49.88 42.52
CA THR A 531 -15.68 50.72 43.14
C THR A 531 -15.00 51.73 44.04
#